data_AF-A0AAF0WF72-F1
#
_entry.id   AF-A0AAF0WF72-F1
#
_cell.length_a   1.000
_cell.length_b   1.000
_cell.length_c   1.000
_cell.angle_alpha   90.00
_cell.angle_beta   90.00
_cell.angle_gamma   90.00
#
_symmetry.space_group_name_H-M   'P 1'
#
loop_
_entity.id
_entity.type
_entity.pdbx_description
1 polymer ?
#
loop_
_entity_poly.entity_id
_entity_poly.type
_entity_poly.pdbx_seq_one_letter_code
_entity_poly.pdbx_strand_id
1 'polypeptide(L)'
;MVNSSLFVFGFLICIFDTWCVAQGPAPDDKLQSFLDSTCAQYNCADIQPGGSCFEPNTLHNHASYALDLAFRNTGDCNADIGTPSVTDPSFGNCHYP
;
A
#
# COMPACT_ATOMS: atom_id res chain seq x y z
N MET A 1 11.38 27.44 8.80
CA MET A 1 10.00 27.32 9.32
C MET A 1 9.72 25.83 9.36
N VAL A 2 9.81 25.07 10.45
CA VAL A 2 9.94 25.22 11.90
C VAL A 2 10.88 24.06 12.33
N ASN A 3 12.03 24.27 12.95
CA ASN A 3 12.34 24.58 14.36
C ASN A 3 11.93 23.49 15.38
N SER A 4 12.77 23.38 16.42
CA SER A 4 12.62 22.66 17.70
C SER A 4 13.22 21.25 17.72
N SER A 5 14.38 20.97 18.32
CA SER A 5 14.86 21.33 19.67
C SER A 5 13.79 21.19 20.75
N LEU A 6 13.92 20.10 21.54
CA LEU A 6 13.25 19.77 22.81
C LEU A 6 11.78 19.37 22.73
N PHE A 7 11.40 18.21 23.27
CA PHE A 7 10.74 18.11 24.59
C PHE A 7 10.42 16.64 24.95
N VAL A 8 10.89 16.27 26.14
CA VAL A 8 10.72 15.00 26.82
C VAL A 8 9.29 14.90 27.36
N PHE A 9 8.32 14.38 26.57
CA PHE A 9 6.99 13.99 27.07
C PHE A 9 6.36 12.89 26.18
N GLY A 10 6.42 11.63 26.63
CA GLY A 10 5.37 10.59 26.54
C GLY A 10 4.62 10.24 25.25
N PHE A 11 4.83 10.88 24.10
CA PHE A 11 4.09 10.62 22.87
C PHE A 11 5.07 10.66 21.69
N LEU A 12 5.69 9.51 21.41
CA LEU A 12 6.62 9.34 20.31
C LEU A 12 5.82 9.15 19.02
N ILE A 13 5.29 10.23 18.43
CA ILE A 13 4.80 10.21 17.05
C ILE A 13 6.04 10.30 16.17
N CYS A 14 6.62 9.15 15.88
CA CYS A 14 7.34 9.02 14.62
C CYS A 14 6.29 9.09 13.52
N ILE A 15 6.28 10.20 12.79
CA ILE A 15 5.52 10.36 11.54
C ILE A 15 6.15 9.41 10.53
N PHE A 16 5.83 8.12 10.67
CA PHE A 16 6.20 7.08 9.73
C PHE A 16 5.16 7.10 8.61
N ASP A 17 5.63 7.26 7.38
CA ASP A 17 4.79 6.93 6.22
C ASP A 17 4.46 5.44 6.36
N THR A 18 3.17 5.12 6.34
CA THR A 18 2.67 3.76 6.54
C THR A 18 2.08 3.32 5.22
N TRP A 19 2.57 2.20 4.71
CA TRP A 19 2.08 1.58 3.49
C TRP A 19 1.18 0.42 3.84
N CYS A 20 0.22 0.10 2.98
CA CYS A 20 -0.62 -1.08 3.14
C CYS A 20 -0.22 -2.14 2.11
N VAL A 21 0.47 -3.19 2.56
CA VAL A 21 0.91 -4.31 1.68
C VAL A 21 0.01 -5.52 1.88
N ALA A 22 -0.15 -6.35 0.85
CA ALA A 22 -0.92 -7.58 0.99
C ALA A 22 -0.24 -8.53 2.00
N GLN A 23 -1.04 -9.23 2.82
CA GLN A 23 -0.50 -10.20 3.77
C GLN A 23 -0.37 -11.59 3.13
N GLY A 24 0.74 -12.29 3.37
CA GLY A 24 1.03 -13.60 2.78
C GLY A 24 -0.05 -14.69 2.97
N PRO A 25 -0.74 -14.79 4.13
CA PRO A 25 -1.79 -15.80 4.34
C PRO A 25 -3.18 -15.39 3.82
N ALA A 26 -3.32 -14.25 3.13
CA ALA A 26 -4.63 -13.82 2.67
C ALA A 26 -5.14 -14.70 1.51
N PRO A 27 -6.44 -15.02 1.49
CA PRO A 27 -7.02 -15.83 0.43
C PRO A 27 -7.03 -15.06 -0.89
N ASP A 28 -6.48 -15.68 -1.94
CA ASP A 28 -6.37 -15.13 -3.29
C ASP A 28 -7.72 -14.64 -3.84
N ASP A 29 -8.81 -15.36 -3.57
CA ASP A 29 -10.16 -14.98 -4.00
C ASP A 29 -10.58 -13.60 -3.46
N LYS A 30 -10.25 -13.31 -2.19
CA LYS A 30 -10.54 -12.00 -1.58
C LYS A 30 -9.60 -10.93 -2.11
N LEU A 31 -8.32 -11.26 -2.31
CA LEU A 31 -7.35 -10.33 -2.90
C LEU A 31 -7.80 -9.89 -4.29
N GLN A 32 -8.17 -10.84 -5.14
CA GLN A 32 -8.60 -10.58 -6.50
C GLN A 32 -9.88 -9.76 -6.53
N SER A 33 -10.90 -10.14 -5.74
CA SER A 33 -12.15 -9.38 -5.64
C SER A 33 -11.92 -7.95 -5.13
N PHE A 34 -11.01 -7.75 -4.18
CA PHE A 34 -10.65 -6.43 -3.68
C PHE A 34 -9.91 -5.62 -4.74
N LEU A 35 -8.94 -6.24 -5.43
CA LEU A 35 -8.19 -5.61 -6.51
C LEU A 35 -9.11 -5.13 -7.63
N ASP A 36 -10.00 -5.99 -8.12
CA ASP A 36 -10.93 -5.67 -9.19
C ASP A 36 -11.88 -4.51 -8.78
N SER A 37 -12.33 -4.52 -7.53
CA SER A 37 -13.19 -3.46 -6.98
C SER A 37 -12.45 -2.13 -6.85
N THR A 38 -11.23 -2.16 -6.34
CA THR A 38 -10.37 -0.98 -6.18
C THR A 38 -10.00 -0.41 -7.53
N CYS A 39 -9.61 -1.24 -8.50
CA CYS A 39 -9.27 -0.78 -9.85
C CYS A 39 -10.46 -0.29 -10.68
N ALA A 40 -11.69 -0.66 -10.30
CA ALA A 40 -12.89 -0.07 -10.87
C ALA A 40 -13.15 1.36 -10.35
N GLN A 41 -12.66 1.70 -9.15
CA GLN A 41 -12.85 3.01 -8.51
C GLN A 41 -11.64 3.93 -8.67
N TYR A 42 -10.44 3.36 -8.67
CA TYR A 42 -9.15 4.04 -8.69
C TYR A 42 -8.31 3.61 -9.89
N ASN A 43 -7.34 4.44 -10.27
CA ASN A 43 -6.53 4.18 -11.45
C ASN A 43 -5.40 3.18 -11.16
N CYS A 44 -5.56 1.93 -11.60
CA CYS A 44 -4.56 0.87 -11.47
C CYS A 44 -3.62 0.75 -12.68
N ALA A 45 -3.41 1.81 -13.46
CA ALA A 45 -2.64 1.76 -14.71
C ALA A 45 -1.23 1.17 -14.54
N ASP A 46 -0.57 1.43 -13.41
CA ASP A 46 0.82 1.00 -13.17
C ASP A 46 0.98 -0.50 -12.96
N ILE A 47 -0.08 -1.19 -12.51
CA ILE A 47 -0.10 -2.66 -12.31
C ILE A 47 -0.78 -3.42 -13.44
N GLN A 48 -1.37 -2.72 -14.41
CA GLN A 48 -1.96 -3.34 -15.61
C GLN A 48 -0.86 -3.79 -16.58
N PRO A 49 -1.15 -4.71 -17.52
CA PRO A 49 -0.19 -5.13 -18.52
C PRO A 49 0.33 -3.93 -19.32
N GLY A 50 1.64 -3.65 -19.17
CA GLY A 50 2.31 -2.47 -19.75
C GLY A 50 2.63 -1.36 -18.76
N GLY A 51 2.24 -1.49 -17.49
CA GLY A 51 2.60 -0.57 -16.41
C GLY A 51 4.00 -0.83 -15.81
N SER A 52 4.52 0.15 -15.09
CA SER A 52 5.84 0.12 -14.43
C SER A 52 5.92 -0.84 -13.25
N CYS A 53 4.79 -1.19 -12.64
CA CYS A 53 4.63 -2.09 -11.50
C CYS A 53 4.04 -3.47 -11.88
N PHE A 54 4.00 -3.82 -13.18
CA PHE A 54 3.38 -5.07 -13.61
C PHE A 54 4.17 -6.31 -13.16
N GLU A 55 5.50 -6.24 -13.16
CA GLU A 55 6.38 -7.35 -12.76
C GLU A 55 6.88 -7.21 -11.33
N PRO A 56 6.84 -8.28 -10.51
CA PRO A 56 6.33 -9.62 -10.81
C PRO A 56 4.80 -9.66 -11.00
N ASN A 57 4.35 -10.40 -12.03
CA ASN A 57 2.94 -10.65 -12.31
C ASN A 57 2.37 -11.69 -11.33
N THR A 58 2.27 -11.28 -10.07
CA THR A 58 1.65 -12.06 -9.01
C THR A 58 0.48 -11.28 -8.43
N LEU A 59 -0.60 -11.99 -8.12
CA LEU A 59 -1.79 -11.41 -7.50
C LEU A 59 -1.43 -10.60 -6.25
N HIS A 60 -0.51 -11.11 -5.45
CA HIS A 60 -0.06 -10.50 -4.22
C HIS A 60 0.60 -9.13 -4.42
N ASN A 61 1.40 -8.98 -5.48
CA ASN A 61 2.08 -7.72 -5.77
C ASN A 61 1.08 -6.68 -6.30
N HIS A 62 0.21 -7.09 -7.21
CA HIS A 62 -0.88 -6.23 -7.71
C HIS A 62 -1.85 -5.83 -6.59
N ALA A 63 -2.17 -6.76 -5.68
CA ALA A 63 -3.02 -6.50 -4.52
C ALA A 63 -2.36 -5.57 -3.50
N SER A 64 -1.05 -5.68 -3.29
CA SER A 64 -0.29 -4.76 -2.43
C SER A 64 -0.39 -3.33 -2.95
N TYR A 65 -0.22 -3.12 -4.25
CA TYR A 65 -0.38 -1.80 -4.86
C TYR A 65 -1.81 -1.27 -4.73
N ALA A 66 -2.82 -2.11 -4.99
CA ALA A 66 -4.21 -1.73 -4.86
C ALA A 66 -4.60 -1.39 -3.40
N LEU A 67 -4.08 -2.14 -2.43
CA LEU A 67 -4.27 -1.88 -1.00
C LEU A 67 -3.67 -0.55 -0.57
N ASP A 68 -2.46 -0.26 -1.03
CA ASP A 68 -1.79 0.99 -0.73
C ASP A 68 -2.50 2.18 -1.39
N LEU A 69 -2.91 2.03 -2.65
CA LEU A 69 -3.72 3.03 -3.36
C LEU A 69 -5.04 3.29 -2.63
N ALA A 70 -5.73 2.24 -2.19
CA ALA A 70 -6.94 2.39 -1.38
C ALA A 70 -6.63 3.10 -0.06
N PHE A 71 -5.56 2.71 0.64
CA PHE A 71 -5.12 3.31 1.90
C PHE A 71 -4.82 4.80 1.76
N ARG A 72 -4.17 5.23 0.68
CA ARG A 72 -3.92 6.66 0.41
C ARG A 72 -5.20 7.46 0.17
N ASN A 73 -6.23 6.83 -0.39
CA ASN A 73 -7.50 7.49 -0.69
C ASN A 73 -8.51 7.45 0.48
N THR A 74 -8.59 6.34 1.22
CA THR A 74 -9.56 6.15 2.31
C THR A 74 -8.96 6.39 3.70
N GLY A 75 -7.65 6.22 3.84
CA GLY A 75 -6.94 6.22 5.13
C GLY A 75 -7.10 4.92 5.92
N ASP A 76 -7.68 3.87 5.33
CA ASP A 76 -7.97 2.60 6.02
C ASP A 76 -7.36 1.41 5.29
N CYS A 77 -6.54 0.63 6.01
CA CYS A 77 -5.82 -0.53 5.51
C CYS A 77 -6.59 -1.78 5.94
N ASN A 78 -7.09 -2.55 4.98
CA ASN A 78 -7.91 -3.71 5.27
C ASN A 78 -7.09 -4.83 5.94
N ALA A 79 -7.26 -5.00 7.25
CA ALA A 79 -6.54 -5.99 8.05
C ALA A 79 -6.85 -7.46 7.68
N ASP A 80 -7.90 -7.73 6.90
CA ASP A 80 -8.23 -9.11 6.47
C ASP A 80 -7.32 -9.60 5.33
N ILE A 81 -6.80 -8.69 4.53
CA ILE A 81 -6.04 -8.98 3.29
C ILE A 81 -4.72 -8.23 3.20
N GLY A 82 -4.52 -7.20 4.01
CA GLY A 82 -3.34 -6.35 4.05
C GLY A 82 -2.79 -6.18 5.45
N THR A 83 -1.54 -5.75 5.53
CA THR A 83 -0.83 -5.44 6.76
C THR A 83 -0.14 -4.09 6.60
N PRO A 84 -0.24 -3.19 7.60
CA PRO A 84 0.50 -1.94 7.57
C PRO A 84 2.01 -2.22 7.67
N SER A 85 2.76 -1.71 6.71
CA SER A 85 4.22 -1.72 6.68
C SER A 85 4.74 -0.30 6.92
N VAL A 86 5.77 -0.18 7.74
CA VAL A 86 6.53 1.08 7.93
C VAL A 86 7.76 1.16 7.01
N THR A 87 7.91 0.16 6.12
CA THR A 87 8.99 0.09 5.14
C THR A 87 8.39 0.27 3.76
N ASP A 88 8.99 1.18 2.98
CA ASP A 88 8.60 1.47 1.59
C ASP A 88 8.69 0.19 0.74
N PRO A 89 7.57 -0.32 0.21
CA PRO A 89 7.54 -1.49 -0.66
C PRO A 89 7.91 -1.20 -2.12
N SER A 90 8.20 0.06 -2.47
CA SER A 90 8.63 0.46 -3.81
C SER A 90 9.88 -0.31 -4.25
N PHE A 91 9.88 -0.78 -5.50
CA PHE A 91 10.97 -1.59 -6.05
C PHE A 91 11.33 -1.13 -7.47
N GLY A 92 12.61 -0.82 -7.72
CA GLY A 92 13.10 -0.43 -9.05
C GLY A 92 12.35 0.78 -9.62
N ASN A 93 11.56 0.55 -10.68
CA ASN A 93 10.73 1.57 -11.34
C ASN A 93 9.27 1.58 -10.85
N CYS A 94 8.91 0.64 -9.98
CA CYS A 94 7.61 0.58 -9.35
C CYS A 94 7.62 1.41 -8.08
N HIS A 95 6.89 2.52 -8.10
CA HIS A 95 6.70 3.36 -6.92
C HIS A 95 5.28 3.20 -6.41
N TYR A 96 5.16 2.88 -5.13
CA TYR A 96 3.85 2.80 -4.46
C TYR A 96 3.34 4.22 -4.19
N PRO A 97 2.01 4.44 -4.28
CA PRO A 97 1.39 5.76 -4.15
C PRO A 97 1.47 6.39 -2.74
#